data_AF-K0QZH3-F1
#
_entry.id   AF-K0QZH3-F1
#
_cell.length_a   1.000
_cell.length_b   1.000
_cell.length_c   1.000
_cell.angle_alpha   90.00
_cell.angle_beta   90.00
_cell.angle_gamma   90.00
#
_symmetry.space_group_name_H-M   'P 1'
#
loop_
_entity.id
_entity.type
_entity.pdbx_description
1 polymer ?
#
loop_
_entity_poly.entity_id
_entity_poly.type
_entity_poly.pdbx_seq_one_letter_code
_entity_poly.pdbx_strand_id
1 'polypeptide(L)'
;MAFLHCPLDAIKISVLGLGTERMARLPQECRLSIEGRIRGLRRLELAQNDTILACFPVVMRTYDKVVQDTDNQTAESLHQVIRLISFHELKESSILIELAMWKLTLNDDQAHADHRIFVPDPAKILIMEYCGFTDFLEPAIEE
;
A
#
# COMPACT_ATOMS: atom_id res chain seq x y z
N MET A 1 3.96 31.18 -27.27
CA MET A 1 2.74 30.86 -26.49
C MET A 1 2.02 29.68 -27.16
N ALA A 2 2.53 28.45 -27.03
CA ALA A 2 2.14 27.32 -27.89
C ALA A 2 0.96 26.46 -27.37
N PHE A 3 0.28 26.86 -26.29
CA PHE A 3 -0.72 26.01 -25.61
C PHE A 3 -2.17 26.54 -25.64
N LEU A 4 -2.42 27.65 -26.35
CA LEU A 4 -3.77 28.26 -26.47
C LEU A 4 -4.75 27.38 -27.27
N HIS A 5 -4.26 26.47 -28.11
CA HIS A 5 -5.10 25.57 -28.93
C HIS A 5 -5.02 24.09 -28.53
N CYS A 6 -4.40 23.77 -27.39
CA CYS A 6 -4.42 22.40 -26.89
C CYS A 6 -5.61 22.22 -25.92
N PRO A 7 -6.57 21.31 -26.21
CA PRO A 7 -7.61 20.94 -25.27
C PRO A 7 -6.96 20.09 -24.18
N LEU A 8 -6.50 20.77 -23.13
CA LEU A 8 -6.06 20.14 -21.90
C LEU A 8 -7.34 19.90 -21.09
N ASP A 9 -7.90 18.70 -21.23
CA ASP A 9 -9.17 18.32 -20.59
C ASP A 9 -8.97 17.90 -19.14
N ALA A 10 -7.74 17.49 -18.77
CA ALA A 10 -7.36 17.13 -17.41
C ALA A 10 -5.89 17.40 -17.11
N ILE A 11 -5.60 17.75 -15.85
CA ILE A 11 -4.25 17.77 -15.27
C ILE A 11 -4.05 16.48 -14.49
N LYS A 12 -2.94 15.78 -14.76
CA LYS A 12 -2.55 14.59 -14.02
C LYS A 12 -1.48 14.95 -13.01
N ILE A 13 -1.73 14.61 -11.75
CA ILE A 13 -0.80 14.83 -10.64
C ILE A 13 -0.39 13.46 -10.10
N SER A 14 0.91 13.23 -9.99
CA SER A 14 1.43 12.08 -9.24
C SER A 14 1.22 12.35 -7.76
N VAL A 15 0.21 11.73 -7.16
CA VAL A 15 -0.19 12.03 -5.77
C VAL A 15 0.58 11.19 -4.76
N LEU A 16 1.19 10.13 -5.24
CA LEU A 16 1.98 9.21 -4.45
C LEU A 16 3.39 9.22 -5.01
N GLY A 17 4.11 10.32 -4.79
CA GLY A 17 5.54 10.48 -5.13
C GLY A 17 6.47 9.51 -4.39
N LEU A 18 5.93 8.70 -3.48
CA LEU A 18 6.52 7.50 -2.84
C LEU A 18 5.61 6.26 -3.00
N GLY A 19 4.62 6.32 -3.91
CA GLY A 19 3.59 5.30 -4.11
C GLY A 19 4.16 3.98 -4.59
N THR A 20 5.18 4.05 -5.45
CA THR A 20 5.98 2.88 -5.83
C THR A 20 6.65 2.27 -4.61
N GLU A 21 7.21 3.08 -3.71
CA GLU A 21 7.95 2.58 -2.55
C GLU A 21 7.02 1.94 -1.51
N ARG A 22 5.85 2.54 -1.25
CA ARG A 22 4.87 1.97 -0.32
C ARG A 22 4.17 0.75 -0.89
N MET A 23 3.77 0.78 -2.16
CA MET A 23 3.19 -0.39 -2.82
C MET A 23 4.21 -1.52 -3.04
N ALA A 24 5.49 -1.20 -3.23
CA ALA A 24 6.56 -2.21 -3.34
C ALA A 24 6.85 -2.93 -2.02
N ARG A 25 6.50 -2.33 -0.87
CA ARG A 25 6.62 -2.99 0.45
C ARG A 25 5.44 -3.91 0.77
N LEU A 26 4.38 -3.88 -0.05
CA LEU A 26 3.21 -4.73 0.18
C LEU A 26 3.42 -6.12 -0.42
N PRO A 27 2.80 -7.17 0.16
CA PRO A 27 2.76 -8.47 -0.47
C PRO A 27 2.16 -8.39 -1.88
N GLN A 28 2.63 -9.26 -2.77
CA GLN A 28 2.18 -9.30 -4.16
C GLN A 28 0.66 -9.35 -4.30
N GLU A 29 0.00 -10.17 -3.47
CA GLU A 29 -1.46 -10.31 -3.48
C GLU A 29 -2.18 -9.02 -3.06
N CYS A 30 -1.65 -8.33 -2.03
CA CYS A 30 -2.18 -7.05 -1.58
C CYS A 30 -2.00 -5.98 -2.66
N ARG A 31 -0.83 -5.94 -3.31
CA ARG A 31 -0.54 -5.02 -4.41
C ARG A 31 -1.52 -5.23 -5.56
N LEU A 32 -1.68 -6.46 -6.05
CA LEU A 32 -2.61 -6.76 -7.16
C LEU A 32 -4.06 -6.41 -6.82
N SER A 33 -4.49 -6.63 -5.57
CA SER A 33 -5.81 -6.24 -5.08
C SER A 33 -6.01 -4.72 -5.07
N ILE A 34 -5.01 -3.97 -4.61
CA ILE A 34 -5.00 -2.50 -4.60
C ILE A 34 -5.03 -1.95 -6.02
N GLU A 35 -4.19 -2.47 -6.92
CA GLU A 35 -4.17 -2.07 -8.33
C GLU A 35 -5.53 -2.28 -9.01
N GLY A 36 -6.15 -3.45 -8.78
CA GLY A 36 -7.49 -3.74 -9.28
C GLY A 36 -8.52 -2.73 -8.81
N ARG A 37 -8.44 -2.32 -7.53
CA ARG A 37 -9.31 -1.26 -6.98
C ARG A 37 -9.03 0.10 -7.58
N ILE A 38 -7.76 0.49 -7.76
CA ILE A 38 -7.39 1.77 -8.37
C ILE A 38 -7.97 1.89 -9.78
N ARG A 39 -7.89 0.82 -10.59
CA ARG A 39 -8.47 0.78 -11.94
C ARG A 39 -10.01 0.95 -11.95
N GLY A 40 -10.68 0.66 -10.83
CA GLY A 40 -12.12 0.86 -10.66
C GLY A 40 -12.52 2.24 -10.11
N LEU A 41 -11.56 3.05 -9.66
CA LEU A 41 -11.84 4.37 -9.08
C LEU A 41 -11.89 5.45 -10.16
N ARG A 42 -12.84 6.38 -10.00
CA ARG A 42 -12.97 7.50 -10.91
C ARG A 42 -11.81 8.46 -10.73
N ARG A 43 -11.36 9.07 -11.82
CA ARG A 43 -10.35 10.14 -11.80
C ARG A 43 -8.99 9.71 -11.21
N LEU A 44 -8.75 8.40 -11.12
CA LEU A 44 -7.45 7.82 -10.82
C LEU A 44 -7.01 6.95 -11.97
N GLU A 45 -5.71 6.95 -12.24
CA GLU A 45 -5.08 6.06 -13.18
C GLU A 45 -3.85 5.41 -12.54
N LEU A 46 -3.58 4.17 -12.93
CA LEU A 46 -2.35 3.48 -12.59
C LEU A 46 -1.46 3.45 -13.84
N ALA A 47 -0.33 4.14 -13.79
CA ALA A 47 0.66 4.12 -14.85
C ALA A 47 1.43 2.79 -14.87
N GLN A 48 2.13 2.51 -15.98
CA GLN A 48 2.90 1.26 -16.16
C GLN A 48 4.04 1.06 -15.15
N ASN A 49 4.47 2.12 -14.48
CA ASN A 49 5.53 2.13 -13.47
C ASN A 49 4.97 2.14 -12.04
N ASP A 50 3.76 1.60 -11.84
CA ASP A 50 3.03 1.57 -10.57
C ASP A 50 2.79 2.95 -9.93
N THR A 51 2.89 4.02 -10.72
CA THR A 51 2.60 5.38 -10.26
C THR A 51 1.11 5.67 -10.36
N ILE A 52 0.54 6.12 -9.25
CA ILE A 52 -0.87 6.52 -9.19
C ILE A 52 -0.98 7.99 -9.57
N LEU A 53 -1.80 8.24 -10.59
CA LEU A 53 -2.07 9.57 -11.13
C LEU A 53 -3.49 9.98 -10.76
N ALA A 54 -3.64 11.14 -10.11
CA ALA A 54 -4.93 11.78 -9.95
C ALA A 54 -5.20 12.70 -11.14
N CYS A 55 -6.36 12.50 -11.77
CA CYS A 55 -6.82 13.27 -12.91
C CYS A 55 -7.79 14.34 -12.43
N PHE A 56 -7.38 15.60 -12.50
CA PHE A 56 -8.22 16.74 -12.18
C PHE A 56 -8.77 17.35 -13.47
N PRO A 57 -10.10 17.44 -13.65
CA PRO A 57 -10.67 18.06 -14.82
C PRO A 57 -10.30 19.55 -14.89
N VAL A 58 -10.03 20.03 -16.10
CA VAL A 58 -9.78 21.45 -16.37
C VAL A 58 -10.99 22.03 -17.06
N VAL A 59 -11.49 23.14 -16.52
CA VAL A 59 -12.64 23.86 -17.08
C VAL A 59 -12.18 25.23 -17.54
N MET A 60 -12.60 25.63 -18.73
CA MET A 60 -12.37 26.98 -19.23
C MET A 60 -13.40 27.93 -18.61
N ARG A 61 -12.93 28.94 -17.88
CA ARG A 61 -13.74 30.02 -17.32
C ARG A 61 -13.35 31.34 -17.96
N THR A 62 -14.25 31.87 -18.80
CA THR A 62 -14.13 33.16 -19.49
C THR A 62 -12.89 33.26 -20.39
N TYR A 63 -11.69 33.40 -19.81
CA TYR A 63 -10.40 33.40 -20.51
C TYR A 63 -9.30 32.60 -19.79
N ASP A 64 -9.61 31.96 -18.66
CA ASP A 64 -8.65 31.20 -17.84
C ASP A 64 -8.99 29.71 -17.79
N LYS A 65 -7.96 28.87 -17.74
CA LYS A 65 -8.09 27.42 -17.47
C LYS A 65 -7.97 27.18 -15.98
N VAL A 66 -9.04 26.70 -15.35
CA VAL A 66 -9.08 26.43 -13.90
C VAL A 66 -9.23 24.94 -13.67
N VAL A 67 -8.45 24.42 -12.72
CA VAL A 67 -8.58 23.04 -12.24
C VAL A 67 -9.80 22.95 -11.32
N GLN A 68 -10.71 22.03 -11.61
CA GLN A 68 -11.94 21.88 -10.84
C GLN A 68 -12.13 20.42 -10.43
N ASP A 69 -12.06 20.13 -9.12
CA ASP A 69 -12.48 18.83 -8.60
C ASP A 69 -13.98 18.88 -8.28
N THR A 70 -14.83 18.75 -9.30
CA THR A 70 -16.29 18.76 -9.11
C THR A 70 -16.69 17.66 -8.14
N ASP A 71 -17.44 18.04 -7.10
CA ASP A 71 -17.94 17.19 -6.01
C ASP A 71 -16.86 16.41 -5.24
N ASN A 72 -15.61 16.90 -5.23
CA ASN A 72 -14.48 16.27 -4.55
C ASN A 72 -14.23 14.81 -5.00
N GLN A 73 -14.66 14.42 -6.20
CA GLN A 73 -14.57 13.03 -6.67
C GLN A 73 -13.11 12.54 -6.76
N THR A 74 -12.19 13.42 -7.16
CA THR A 74 -10.77 13.09 -7.21
C THR A 74 -10.22 12.92 -5.79
N ALA A 75 -10.53 13.86 -4.89
CA ALA A 75 -10.14 13.79 -3.49
C ALA A 75 -10.71 12.55 -2.77
N GLU A 76 -11.96 12.19 -3.02
CA GLU A 76 -12.60 11.00 -2.45
C GLU A 76 -11.89 9.72 -2.91
N SER A 77 -11.64 9.61 -4.21
CA SER A 77 -10.95 8.43 -4.77
C SER A 77 -9.54 8.31 -4.20
N LEU A 78 -8.82 9.43 -4.07
CA LEU A 78 -7.51 9.47 -3.42
C LEU A 78 -7.57 9.02 -1.95
N HIS A 79 -8.53 9.54 -1.19
CA HIS A 79 -8.72 9.16 0.20
C HIS A 79 -8.98 7.65 0.35
N GLN A 80 -9.78 7.07 -0.55
CA GLN A 80 -10.02 5.62 -0.56
C GLN A 80 -8.75 4.80 -0.80
N VAL A 81 -7.89 5.22 -1.74
CA VAL A 81 -6.62 4.53 -2.03
C VAL A 81 -5.64 4.68 -0.87
N ILE A 82 -5.47 5.89 -0.34
CA ILE A 82 -4.58 6.14 0.81
C ILE A 82 -5.01 5.29 2.00
N ARG A 83 -6.31 5.26 2.31
CA ARG A 83 -6.85 4.43 3.40
C ARG A 83 -6.57 2.95 3.20
N LEU A 84 -6.70 2.46 1.96
CA LEU A 84 -6.45 1.06 1.63
C LEU A 84 -4.97 0.71 1.80
N ILE A 85 -4.06 1.54 1.28
CA ILE A 85 -2.62 1.34 1.43
C ILE A 85 -2.24 1.36 2.91
N SER A 86 -2.69 2.37 3.67
CA SER A 86 -2.41 2.47 5.11
C SER A 86 -2.98 1.31 5.91
N PHE A 87 -4.15 0.78 5.55
CA PHE A 87 -4.69 -0.42 6.19
C PHE A 87 -3.75 -1.62 6.02
N HIS A 88 -3.25 -1.85 4.81
CA HIS A 88 -2.32 -2.95 4.56
C HIS A 88 -0.98 -2.72 5.26
N GLU A 89 -0.42 -1.50 5.22
CA GLU A 89 0.81 -1.16 5.96
C GLU A 89 0.68 -1.40 7.48
N LEU A 90 -0.46 -0.99 8.06
CA LEU A 90 -0.73 -1.17 9.49
C LEU A 90 -0.94 -2.65 9.84
N LYS A 91 -1.63 -3.42 9.00
CA LYS A 91 -1.86 -4.85 9.21
C LYS A 91 -0.55 -5.63 9.17
N GLU A 92 0.33 -5.35 8.22
CA GLU A 92 1.67 -5.96 8.16
C GLU A 92 2.49 -5.58 9.40
N SER A 93 2.43 -4.30 9.80
CA SER A 93 3.13 -3.82 11.00
C SER A 93 2.60 -4.44 12.29
N SER A 94 1.29 -4.68 12.41
CA SER A 94 0.70 -5.29 13.61
C SER A 94 1.14 -6.74 13.77
N ILE A 95 1.24 -7.50 12.67
CA ILE A 95 1.76 -8.88 12.69
C ILE A 95 3.21 -8.87 13.19
N LEU A 96 4.05 -7.94 12.72
CA LEU A 96 5.44 -7.82 13.16
C LEU A 96 5.55 -7.47 14.65
N ILE A 97 4.71 -6.55 15.13
CA ILE A 97 4.67 -6.19 16.55
C ILE A 97 4.23 -7.40 17.39
N GLU A 98 3.18 -8.11 16.98
CA GLU A 98 2.72 -9.32 17.67
C GLU A 98 3.80 -10.39 17.73
N LEU A 99 4.49 -10.66 16.61
CA LEU A 99 5.61 -11.60 16.57
C LEU A 99 6.78 -11.17 17.45
N ALA A 100 7.12 -9.88 17.47
CA ALA A 100 8.17 -9.36 18.34
C ALA A 100 7.80 -9.48 19.83
N MET A 101 6.54 -9.19 20.18
CA MET A 101 6.03 -9.37 21.54
C MET A 101 6.06 -10.84 21.95
N TRP A 102 5.66 -11.76 21.06
CA TRP A 102 5.77 -13.21 21.30
C TRP A 102 7.21 -13.65 21.51
N LYS A 103 8.15 -13.18 20.68
CA LYS A 103 9.58 -13.49 20.83
C LYS A 103 10.14 -12.99 22.16
N LEU A 104 9.73 -11.80 22.61
CA LEU A 104 10.12 -11.27 23.92
C LEU A 104 9.58 -12.13 25.07
N THR A 105 8.34 -12.63 24.96
CA THR A 105 7.75 -13.53 25.96
C THR A 105 8.46 -14.90 26.00
N LEU A 106 8.91 -15.43 24.86
CA LEU A 106 9.68 -16.67 24.80
C LEU A 106 11.09 -16.53 25.40
N ASN A 107 11.68 -15.34 25.32
CA ASN A 107 12.99 -15.08 25.91
C ASN A 107 12.93 -14.83 27.43
N ASP A 108 11.72 -14.72 27.99
CA ASP A 108 11.43 -14.56 29.42
C ASP A 108 10.98 -15.91 30.01
N ASP A 109 11.80 -16.95 29.80
CA ASP A 109 11.59 -18.34 30.23
C ASP A 109 11.58 -18.50 31.76
N GLN A 110 10.57 -17.94 32.43
CA GLN A 110 10.26 -18.27 33.83
C GLN A 110 8.76 -18.48 34.09
N ALA A 111 7.85 -18.25 33.13
CA ALA A 111 6.44 -18.59 33.31
C ALA A 111 5.65 -18.62 31.99
N HIS A 112 5.34 -19.80 31.46
CA HIS A 112 3.98 -20.21 31.06
C HIS A 112 4.02 -21.42 30.13
N ALA A 113 3.68 -22.57 30.69
CA ALA A 113 3.73 -23.87 30.06
C ALA A 113 2.46 -24.28 29.28
N ASP A 114 1.56 -23.37 28.88
CA ASP A 114 0.24 -23.87 28.45
C ASP A 114 -0.49 -23.20 27.28
N HIS A 115 0.02 -22.13 26.65
CA HIS A 115 -0.72 -21.49 25.54
C HIS A 115 0.19 -21.30 24.31
N ARG A 116 0.54 -22.40 23.61
CA ARG A 116 1.23 -22.35 22.32
C ARG A 116 0.38 -23.02 21.25
N ILE A 117 -0.24 -22.22 20.37
CA ILE A 117 -0.53 -22.70 19.02
C ILE A 117 0.79 -22.61 18.27
N PHE A 118 1.40 -23.77 18.02
CA PHE A 118 2.62 -23.86 17.22
C PHE A 118 2.32 -23.37 15.80
N VAL A 119 3.06 -22.35 15.36
CA VAL A 119 3.07 -21.98 13.95
C VAL A 119 3.85 -23.09 13.21
N PRO A 120 3.26 -23.78 12.22
CA PRO A 120 3.96 -24.85 11.52
C PRO A 120 5.23 -24.34 10.85
N ASP A 121 6.29 -25.14 10.83
CA ASP A 121 7.59 -24.76 10.25
C ASP A 121 7.51 -24.24 8.80
N PRO A 122 6.62 -24.78 7.92
CA PRO A 122 6.42 -24.20 6.58
C PRO A 122 5.91 -22.75 6.62
N ALA A 123 5.07 -22.40 7.60
CA ALA A 123 4.57 -21.05 7.77
C ALA A 123 5.64 -20.12 8.35
N LYS A 124 6.51 -20.61 9.25
CA LYS A 124 7.68 -19.87 9.75
C LYS A 124 8.61 -19.47 8.60
N ILE A 125 8.91 -20.40 7.69
CA ILE A 125 9.76 -20.16 6.51
C ILE A 125 9.15 -19.10 5.58
N LEU A 126 7.86 -19.23 5.26
CA LEU A 126 7.17 -18.26 4.39
C LEU A 126 7.13 -16.85 4.99
N ILE A 127 6.97 -16.74 6.31
CA ILE A 127 7.02 -15.45 7.01
C ILE A 127 8.43 -14.85 6.94
N MET A 128 9.47 -15.67 7.12
CA MET A 128 10.86 -15.22 7.06
C MET A 128 11.27 -14.79 5.64
N GLU A 129 10.84 -15.52 4.62
CA GLU A 129 11.11 -15.21 3.21
C GLU A 129 10.42 -13.91 2.80
N TYR A 130 9.16 -13.74 3.18
CA TYR A 130 8.42 -12.51 2.99
C TYR A 130 9.09 -11.30 3.65
N CYS A 131 9.65 -11.48 4.86
CA CYS A 131 10.34 -10.42 5.59
C CYS A 131 11.80 -10.20 5.19
N GLY A 132 12.37 -11.01 4.27
CA GLY A 132 13.78 -10.94 3.90
C GLY A 132 14.75 -11.37 5.01
N PHE A 133 14.29 -12.17 5.97
CA PHE A 133 15.08 -12.65 7.11
C PHE A 133 15.60 -14.08 6.95
N THR A 134 15.37 -14.72 5.81
CA THR A 134 15.85 -16.09 5.51
C THR A 134 17.35 -16.26 5.62
N ASP A 135 18.12 -15.19 5.40
CA ASP A 135 19.59 -15.22 5.49
C ASP A 135 20.10 -14.82 6.89
N PHE A 136 19.20 -14.39 7.78
CA PHE A 136 19.52 -13.81 9.09
C PHE A 136 19.04 -14.65 10.26
N LEU A 137 18.01 -15.47 10.04
CA LEU A 137 17.41 -16.35 11.01
C LEU A 137 17.28 -17.73 10.37
N GLU A 138 17.47 -18.78 11.16
CA GLU A 138 17.19 -20.15 10.76
C GLU A 138 16.00 -20.63 11.61
N PRO A 139 14.94 -21.22 11.01
CA PRO A 139 13.79 -21.66 11.77
C PRO A 139 14.22 -22.78 12.71
N ALA A 140 13.96 -22.61 14.01
CA ALA A 140 14.15 -23.68 14.97
C ALA A 140 13.10 -24.78 14.67
N ILE A 141 13.59 -25.93 14.23
CA ILE A 141 12.80 -27.15 14.01
C ILE A 141 12.47 -27.68 15.41
N GLU A 142 11.18 -27.72 15.75
CA GLU A 142 10.70 -28.35 16.98
C GLU A 142 10.24 -29.78 16.61
N GLU A 143 10.89 -30.81 17.20
CA GLU A 143 10.49 -32.23 17.07
C GLU A 143 9.14 -32.53 17.71
#